data_AF-A0A972JWQ6-F1
#
_entry.id   AF-A0A972JWQ6-F1
#
_cell.length_a   1.000
_cell.length_b   1.000
_cell.length_c   1.000
_cell.angle_alpha   90.00
_cell.angle_beta   90.00
_cell.angle_gamma   90.00
#
_symmetry.space_group_name_H-M   'P 1'
#
loop_
_entity.id
_entity.type
_entity.pdbx_description
1 polymer ?
#
loop_
_entity_poly.entity_id
_entity_poly.type
_entity_poly.pdbx_seq_one_letter_code
_entity_poly.pdbx_strand_id
1 'polypeptide(L)'
;MRFYQRGLLSVLACLLLLSGLLVTTPQHAMAARSWPLVSSGANNENVITIQYLLRFKGYDLAVDGAFGPGTTSVVQAFQADQGLVADGVVGAQTWERLAYQVAYGANSVVVTAAQRQLKYTHGYSQLTTDGAFGADTDAAVRAFQASRQIVQNGIMGLDTWAALVGNGGSAPGGISPAAQAQMDAMYNHARAHSLGYAPDGRCYYHVANYIDAVGYGYISVNGFNAAIDPGYYAEARQFAEYLNQNGNAERLGMRRLNLDNPYEAPAGAIVVVRAGTPGTAHPTAGDIAIAGGNGEFYNGGMMGYGGSGNFYPGNNYVLGIYIPNI
;
A
#
# COMPACT_ATOMS: atom_id res chain seq x y z
N MET A 1 23.23 -35.33 81.47
CA MET A 1 21.87 -35.85 81.76
C MET A 1 20.92 -35.26 80.71
N ARG A 2 20.36 -36.10 79.81
CA ARG A 2 18.93 -36.47 79.71
C ARG A 2 18.04 -35.31 79.21
N PHE A 3 17.14 -35.40 78.22
CA PHE A 3 16.69 -36.42 77.27
C PHE A 3 15.86 -35.72 76.18
N TYR A 4 15.66 -36.41 75.06
CA TYR A 4 14.79 -36.13 73.90
C TYR A 4 13.27 -36.20 74.20
N GLN A 5 12.46 -35.73 73.23
CA GLN A 5 11.03 -36.00 72.90
C GLN A 5 9.99 -34.92 73.32
N ARG A 6 8.93 -34.55 72.58
CA ARG A 6 8.37 -34.87 71.23
C ARG A 6 7.15 -33.95 70.96
N GLY A 7 6.88 -33.60 69.68
CA GLY A 7 5.56 -33.26 69.10
C GLY A 7 4.98 -31.86 69.39
N LEU A 8 4.19 -31.20 68.54
CA LEU A 8 3.49 -31.61 67.31
C LEU A 8 2.95 -30.35 66.58
N LEU A 9 3.08 -30.32 65.26
CA LEU A 9 2.16 -29.78 64.23
C LEU A 9 1.52 -28.37 64.38
N SER A 10 1.91 -27.45 63.48
CA SER A 10 0.97 -26.71 62.62
C SER A 10 1.71 -26.12 61.42
N VAL A 11 1.63 -26.81 60.28
CA VAL A 11 2.05 -26.31 58.97
C VAL A 11 0.84 -25.55 58.38
N LEU A 12 0.93 -24.23 58.31
CA LEU A 12 0.08 -23.45 57.41
C LEU A 12 0.89 -23.16 56.15
N ALA A 13 0.72 -24.03 55.15
CA ALA A 13 1.21 -23.79 53.80
C ALA A 13 0.30 -22.73 53.14
N CYS A 14 0.77 -21.49 53.07
CA CYS A 14 0.16 -20.48 52.24
C CYS A 14 0.70 -20.64 50.81
N LEU A 15 0.00 -21.43 50.01
CA LEU A 15 0.20 -21.54 48.56
C LEU A 15 -0.22 -20.22 47.90
N LEU A 16 0.71 -19.28 47.76
CA LEU A 16 0.58 -18.15 46.84
C LEU A 16 0.88 -18.65 45.43
N LEU A 17 -0.13 -19.26 44.79
CA LEU A 17 -0.19 -19.34 43.34
C LEU A 17 -0.74 -18.02 42.83
N LEU A 18 0.15 -17.07 42.52
CA LEU A 18 -0.16 -16.05 41.51
C LEU A 18 0.94 -16.08 40.45
N SER A 19 0.63 -16.90 39.45
CA SER A 19 0.92 -16.71 38.02
C SER A 19 1.73 -15.44 37.71
N GLY A 20 2.97 -15.65 37.27
CA GLY A 20 3.70 -14.63 36.52
C GLY A 20 2.87 -14.29 35.28
N LEU A 21 2.18 -13.15 35.33
CA LEU A 21 1.60 -12.54 34.15
C LEU A 21 2.80 -12.11 33.30
N LEU A 22 3.15 -12.94 32.32
CA LEU A 22 3.95 -12.51 31.19
C LEU A 22 3.16 -11.37 30.54
N VAL A 23 3.49 -10.14 30.91
CA VAL A 23 3.12 -8.96 30.12
C VAL A 23 3.97 -9.08 28.86
N THR A 24 3.51 -9.88 27.91
CA THR A 24 3.97 -9.77 26.54
C THR A 24 3.43 -8.44 26.07
N THR A 25 4.26 -7.38 26.15
CA THR A 25 4.02 -6.21 25.31
C THR A 25 3.80 -6.74 23.90
N PRO A 26 2.72 -6.39 23.20
CA PRO A 26 2.64 -6.69 21.79
C PRO A 26 3.88 -6.06 21.17
N GLN A 27 4.85 -6.89 20.79
CA GLN A 27 5.90 -6.49 19.88
C GLN A 27 5.14 -6.08 18.64
N HIS A 28 4.98 -4.76 18.47
CA HIS A 28 4.43 -4.19 17.26
C HIS A 28 5.34 -4.71 16.16
N ALA A 29 4.90 -5.74 15.45
CA ALA A 29 5.49 -6.11 14.18
C ALA A 29 5.39 -4.83 13.36
N MET A 30 6.51 -4.14 13.19
CA MET A 30 6.57 -2.95 12.36
C MET A 30 6.00 -3.36 11.01
N ALA A 31 4.91 -2.71 10.57
CA ALA A 31 4.40 -2.93 9.24
C ALA A 31 5.56 -2.79 8.25
N ALA A 32 5.71 -3.74 7.33
CA ALA A 32 6.81 -3.73 6.39
C ALA A 32 6.78 -2.43 5.58
N ARG A 33 7.93 -1.76 5.45
CA ARG A 33 8.05 -0.53 4.67
C ARG A 33 7.75 -0.81 3.20
N SER A 34 6.99 0.10 2.59
CA SER A 34 6.74 0.06 1.15
C SER A 34 7.93 0.67 0.41
N TRP A 35 8.71 -0.15 -0.26
CA TRP A 35 9.84 0.28 -1.08
C TRP A 35 9.49 0.14 -2.57
N PRO A 36 9.83 1.10 -3.43
CA PRO A 36 9.64 0.96 -4.87
C PRO A 36 10.57 -0.11 -5.44
N LEU A 37 10.11 -0.84 -6.45
CA LEU A 37 10.98 -1.68 -7.27
C LEU A 37 11.63 -0.80 -8.34
N VAL A 38 12.97 -0.72 -8.37
CA VAL A 38 13.70 0.04 -9.38
C VAL A 38 14.69 -0.89 -10.09
N SER A 39 14.66 -0.89 -11.42
CA SER A 39 15.46 -1.79 -12.25
C SER A 39 15.93 -1.10 -13.53
N SER A 40 16.70 -1.85 -14.32
CA SER A 40 17.19 -1.44 -15.64
C SER A 40 16.11 -0.75 -16.49
N GLY A 41 16.49 0.35 -17.14
CA GLY A 41 15.61 1.17 -17.97
C GLY A 41 14.89 2.32 -17.23
N ALA A 42 14.88 2.32 -15.90
CA ALA A 42 14.36 3.46 -15.14
C ALA A 42 15.21 4.72 -15.34
N ASN A 43 14.55 5.88 -15.39
CA ASN A 43 15.22 7.18 -15.46
C ASN A 43 14.43 8.24 -14.66
N ASN A 44 14.82 8.46 -13.40
CA ASN A 44 14.13 9.37 -12.46
C ASN A 44 14.98 9.64 -11.20
N GLU A 45 14.46 10.48 -10.28
CA GLU A 45 15.14 10.82 -9.01
C GLU A 45 15.37 9.62 -8.08
N ASN A 46 14.60 8.53 -8.18
CA ASN A 46 14.89 7.31 -7.40
C ASN A 46 16.18 6.66 -7.87
N VAL A 47 16.45 6.66 -9.17
CA VAL A 47 17.73 6.18 -9.71
C VAL A 47 18.88 7.06 -9.23
N ILE A 48 18.71 8.39 -9.26
CA ILE A 48 19.72 9.33 -8.73
C ILE A 48 19.98 9.05 -7.24
N THR A 49 18.92 8.80 -6.48
CA THR A 49 19.02 8.45 -5.06
C THR A 49 19.81 7.17 -4.86
N ILE A 50 19.49 6.10 -5.60
CA ILE A 50 20.23 4.83 -5.57
C ILE A 50 21.71 5.06 -5.88
N GLN A 51 22.02 5.83 -6.92
CA GLN A 51 23.41 6.08 -7.33
C GLN A 51 24.19 6.86 -6.26
N TYR A 52 23.59 7.87 -5.63
CA TYR A 52 24.23 8.57 -4.50
C TYR A 52 24.44 7.68 -3.28
N LEU A 53 23.46 6.85 -2.93
CA LEU A 53 23.58 5.92 -1.80
C LEU A 53 24.65 4.86 -2.07
N LEU A 54 24.73 4.32 -3.30
CA LEU A 54 25.79 3.39 -3.70
C LEU A 54 27.18 4.06 -3.63
N ARG A 55 27.31 5.31 -4.09
CA ARG A 55 28.56 6.08 -3.90
C ARG A 55 28.94 6.22 -2.44
N PHE A 56 27.97 6.52 -1.58
CA PHE A 56 28.21 6.60 -0.14
C PHE A 56 28.66 5.26 0.45
N LYS A 57 28.16 4.13 -0.07
CA LYS A 57 28.59 2.78 0.31
C LYS A 57 29.95 2.37 -0.27
N GLY A 58 30.60 3.24 -1.05
CA GLY A 58 31.96 3.05 -1.57
C GLY A 58 32.04 2.52 -3.01
N TYR A 59 30.92 2.42 -3.73
CA TYR A 59 30.92 2.01 -5.13
C TYR A 59 31.18 3.19 -6.06
N ASP A 60 31.97 2.98 -7.11
CA ASP A 60 32.19 3.99 -8.15
C ASP A 60 31.21 3.80 -9.32
N LEU A 61 30.45 4.84 -9.60
CA LEU A 61 29.48 4.94 -10.70
C LEU A 61 29.12 6.39 -10.97
N ALA A 62 28.68 6.70 -12.19
CA ALA A 62 28.11 8.01 -12.48
C ALA A 62 26.76 8.20 -11.78
N VAL A 63 26.46 9.44 -11.41
CA VAL A 63 25.12 9.84 -10.94
C VAL A 63 24.47 10.66 -12.04
N ASP A 64 23.75 9.97 -12.93
CA ASP A 64 23.14 10.52 -14.14
C ASP A 64 21.61 10.32 -14.17
N GLY A 65 21.07 9.59 -13.19
CA GLY A 65 19.65 9.26 -13.10
C GLY A 65 19.21 8.15 -14.04
N ALA A 66 20.11 7.54 -14.81
CA ALA A 66 19.80 6.43 -15.71
C ALA A 66 20.18 5.08 -15.08
N PHE A 67 19.20 4.17 -14.98
CA PHE A 67 19.45 2.80 -14.53
C PHE A 67 19.90 1.97 -15.74
N GLY A 68 21.11 2.26 -16.23
CA GLY A 68 21.75 1.53 -17.32
C GLY A 68 22.62 0.36 -16.84
N PRO A 69 23.35 -0.31 -17.76
CA PRO A 69 24.19 -1.46 -17.42
C PRO A 69 25.22 -1.21 -16.32
N GLY A 70 25.79 0.00 -16.25
CA GLY A 70 26.72 0.39 -15.18
C GLY A 70 26.06 0.38 -13.81
N THR A 71 24.88 1.00 -13.68
CA THR A 71 24.08 0.98 -12.43
C THR A 71 23.67 -0.45 -12.07
N THR A 72 23.21 -1.25 -13.03
CA THR A 72 22.83 -2.66 -12.81
C THR A 72 23.99 -3.48 -12.24
N SER A 73 25.19 -3.37 -12.84
CA SER A 73 26.37 -4.11 -12.38
C SER A 73 26.77 -3.73 -10.96
N VAL A 74 26.68 -2.45 -10.60
CA VAL A 74 26.99 -1.99 -9.24
C VAL A 74 25.93 -2.43 -8.24
N VAL A 75 24.64 -2.43 -8.60
CA VAL A 75 23.57 -2.96 -7.74
C VAL A 75 23.79 -4.46 -7.47
N GLN A 76 24.17 -5.24 -8.48
CA GLN A 76 24.48 -6.66 -8.31
C GLN A 76 25.67 -6.88 -7.35
N ALA A 77 26.74 -6.08 -7.50
CA ALA A 77 27.89 -6.13 -6.60
C ALA A 77 27.47 -5.79 -5.16
N PHE A 78 26.71 -4.71 -4.97
CA PHE A 78 26.17 -4.34 -3.67
C PHE A 78 25.30 -5.44 -3.06
N GLN A 79 24.39 -6.02 -3.83
CA GLN A 79 23.56 -7.13 -3.38
C GLN A 79 24.41 -8.32 -2.92
N ALA A 80 25.41 -8.72 -3.70
CA ALA A 80 26.33 -9.81 -3.34
C ALA A 80 27.09 -9.51 -2.04
N ASP A 81 27.63 -8.30 -1.89
CA ASP A 81 28.36 -7.87 -0.69
C ASP A 81 27.47 -7.82 0.57
N GLN A 82 26.15 -7.68 0.40
CA GLN A 82 25.17 -7.70 1.49
C GLN A 82 24.47 -9.05 1.70
N GLY A 83 24.93 -10.11 1.02
CA GLY A 83 24.37 -11.45 1.11
C GLY A 83 22.95 -11.58 0.53
N LEU A 84 22.61 -10.76 -0.46
CA LEU A 84 21.36 -10.82 -1.22
C LEU A 84 21.52 -11.60 -2.52
N VAL A 85 20.39 -11.95 -3.14
CA VAL A 85 20.36 -12.38 -4.53
C VAL A 85 20.81 -11.20 -5.41
N ALA A 86 21.88 -11.39 -6.18
CA ALA A 86 22.47 -10.37 -7.06
C ALA A 86 21.71 -10.30 -8.41
N ASP A 87 20.42 -9.95 -8.37
CA ASP A 87 19.56 -9.85 -9.56
C ASP A 87 19.63 -8.50 -10.28
N GLY A 88 20.27 -7.49 -9.68
CA GLY A 88 20.40 -6.14 -10.24
C GLY A 88 19.13 -5.30 -10.12
N VAL A 89 18.17 -5.74 -9.31
CA VAL A 89 16.89 -5.05 -9.06
C VAL A 89 16.87 -4.51 -7.64
N VAL A 90 16.68 -3.20 -7.49
CA VAL A 90 16.58 -2.57 -6.17
C VAL A 90 15.15 -2.73 -5.65
N GLY A 91 14.90 -3.84 -4.97
CA GLY A 91 13.66 -4.12 -4.22
C GLY A 91 13.79 -3.86 -2.73
N ALA A 92 12.76 -4.20 -1.96
CA ALA A 92 12.67 -3.90 -0.51
C ALA A 92 13.91 -4.34 0.28
N GLN A 93 14.39 -5.57 0.08
CA GLN A 93 15.56 -6.07 0.81
C GLN A 93 16.84 -5.30 0.48
N THR A 94 16.98 -4.83 -0.76
CA THR A 94 18.11 -3.99 -1.21
C THR A 94 18.00 -2.60 -0.61
N TRP A 95 16.82 -1.98 -0.63
CA TRP A 95 16.58 -0.67 -0.02
C TRP A 95 16.87 -0.66 1.48
N GLU A 96 16.43 -1.67 2.23
CA GLU A 96 16.68 -1.80 3.68
C GLU A 96 18.18 -1.80 4.03
N ARG A 97 19.05 -2.30 3.13
CA ARG A 97 20.51 -2.28 3.30
C ARG A 97 21.16 -1.02 2.73
N LEU A 98 20.57 -0.47 1.67
CA LEU A 98 21.13 0.65 0.91
C LEU A 98 20.88 1.99 1.61
N ALA A 99 19.67 2.20 2.12
CA ALA A 99 19.28 3.42 2.80
C ALA A 99 20.18 3.68 4.03
N TYR A 100 20.43 4.96 4.29
CA TYR A 100 21.35 5.37 5.35
C TYR A 100 20.78 6.53 6.15
N GLN A 101 20.84 6.43 7.48
CA GLN A 101 20.27 7.42 8.36
C GLN A 101 21.13 8.69 8.40
N VAL A 102 20.51 9.84 8.16
CA VAL A 102 21.12 11.17 8.37
C VAL A 102 20.16 12.10 9.12
N ALA A 103 20.69 13.09 9.81
CA ALA A 103 19.95 14.07 10.59
C ALA A 103 20.70 15.40 10.62
N TYR A 104 20.14 16.39 11.32
CA TYR A 104 20.72 17.72 11.50
C TYR A 104 22.22 17.68 11.82
N GLY A 105 23.00 18.48 11.09
CA GLY A 105 24.45 18.58 11.21
C GLY A 105 25.26 17.60 10.34
N ALA A 106 24.61 16.63 9.69
CA ALA A 106 25.29 15.75 8.73
C ALA A 106 25.75 16.52 7.48
N ASN A 107 26.90 16.11 6.92
CA ASN A 107 27.37 16.60 5.62
C ASN A 107 27.82 15.42 4.76
N SER A 108 27.04 15.05 3.73
CA SER A 108 27.34 13.91 2.85
C SER A 108 26.49 13.89 1.58
N VAL A 109 26.89 13.06 0.62
CA VAL A 109 26.09 12.79 -0.60
C VAL A 109 24.74 12.13 -0.30
N VAL A 110 24.57 11.50 0.87
CA VAL A 110 23.27 10.98 1.33
C VAL A 110 22.31 12.15 1.62
N VAL A 111 22.82 13.24 2.20
CA VAL A 111 22.04 14.46 2.40
C VAL A 111 21.71 15.10 1.05
N THR A 112 22.65 15.13 0.10
CA THR A 112 22.37 15.60 -1.27
C THR A 112 21.23 14.80 -1.90
N ALA A 113 21.21 13.47 -1.76
CA ALA A 113 20.12 12.63 -2.26
C ALA A 113 18.77 12.97 -1.60
N ALA A 114 18.74 13.18 -0.28
CA ALA A 114 17.53 13.57 0.44
C ALA A 114 17.01 14.95 0.00
N GLN A 115 17.89 15.95 -0.08
CA GLN A 115 17.58 17.29 -0.55
C GLN A 115 17.03 17.28 -1.97
N ARG A 116 17.62 16.47 -2.87
CA ARG A 116 17.15 16.32 -4.25
C ARG A 116 15.74 15.75 -4.30
N GLN A 117 15.47 14.67 -3.60
CA GLN A 117 14.13 14.09 -3.56
C GLN A 117 13.09 15.08 -3.03
N LEU A 118 13.38 15.73 -1.89
CA LEU A 118 12.50 16.75 -1.32
C LEU A 118 12.24 17.87 -2.35
N LYS A 119 13.29 18.35 -3.01
CA LYS A 119 13.21 19.46 -3.98
C LYS A 119 12.46 19.10 -5.26
N TYR A 120 12.87 18.03 -5.94
CA TYR A 120 12.45 17.71 -7.29
C TYR A 120 11.22 16.79 -7.36
N THR A 121 10.97 16.01 -6.30
CA THR A 121 9.84 15.08 -6.24
C THR A 121 8.71 15.60 -5.34
N HIS A 122 9.05 16.25 -4.22
CA HIS A 122 8.07 16.59 -3.18
C HIS A 122 7.82 18.09 -3.00
N GLY A 123 8.31 18.93 -3.92
CA GLY A 123 7.91 20.34 -4.01
C GLY A 123 8.61 21.29 -3.03
N TYR A 124 9.63 20.85 -2.30
CA TYR A 124 10.45 21.73 -1.44
C TYR A 124 11.48 22.50 -2.28
N SER A 125 11.00 23.26 -3.26
CA SER A 125 11.80 23.93 -4.31
C SER A 125 12.83 24.94 -3.76
N GLN A 126 12.60 25.45 -2.56
CA GLN A 126 13.47 26.38 -1.85
C GLN A 126 14.79 25.75 -1.35
N LEU A 127 14.89 24.43 -1.24
CA LEU A 127 16.10 23.78 -0.73
C LEU A 127 17.30 23.97 -1.67
N THR A 128 18.46 24.20 -1.09
CA THR A 128 19.76 23.94 -1.74
C THR A 128 20.08 22.45 -1.70
N THR A 129 20.80 21.96 -2.70
CA THR A 129 21.28 20.57 -2.76
C THR A 129 22.79 20.54 -2.51
N ASP A 130 23.20 21.08 -1.37
CA ASP A 130 24.60 21.31 -0.99
C ASP A 130 25.22 20.16 -0.16
N GLY A 131 24.41 19.16 0.20
CA GLY A 131 24.84 18.04 1.02
C GLY A 131 24.95 18.37 2.52
N ALA A 132 24.58 19.57 2.96
CA ALA A 132 24.58 19.95 4.37
C ALA A 132 23.17 19.86 4.97
N PHE A 133 23.00 19.04 6.00
CA PHE A 133 21.72 18.88 6.69
C PHE A 133 21.56 20.01 7.72
N GLY A 134 21.39 21.23 7.21
CA GLY A 134 21.17 22.44 8.00
C GLY A 134 19.71 22.64 8.41
N ALA A 135 19.41 23.83 8.94
CA ALA A 135 18.08 24.18 9.45
C ALA A 135 16.97 24.04 8.40
N ASP A 136 17.22 24.46 7.16
CA ASP A 136 16.23 24.36 6.08
C ASP A 136 15.93 22.90 5.71
N THR A 137 16.95 22.04 5.73
CA THR A 137 16.78 20.60 5.45
C THR A 137 16.02 19.91 6.59
N ASP A 138 16.32 20.22 7.86
CA ASP A 138 15.56 19.69 9.01
C ASP A 138 14.09 20.14 8.99
N ALA A 139 13.84 21.42 8.71
CA ALA A 139 12.49 21.94 8.57
C ALA A 139 11.72 21.22 7.45
N ALA A 140 12.34 21.02 6.29
CA ALA A 140 11.72 20.29 5.17
C ALA A 140 11.46 18.81 5.49
N VAL A 141 12.40 18.12 6.16
CA VAL A 141 12.21 16.72 6.58
C VAL A 141 11.07 16.60 7.58
N ARG A 142 10.96 17.49 8.57
CA ARG A 142 9.84 17.49 9.53
C ARG A 142 8.51 17.81 8.84
N ALA A 143 8.49 18.75 7.90
CA ALA A 143 7.29 19.06 7.14
C ALA A 143 6.85 17.86 6.28
N PHE A 144 7.81 17.17 5.67
CA PHE A 144 7.55 15.96 4.89
C PHE A 144 7.03 14.81 5.78
N GLN A 145 7.67 14.57 6.91
CA GLN A 145 7.21 13.55 7.87
C GLN A 145 5.78 13.82 8.34
N ALA A 146 5.45 15.08 8.63
CA ALA A 146 4.09 15.49 8.98
C ALA A 146 3.09 15.25 7.84
N SER A 147 3.44 15.58 6.59
CA SER A 147 2.56 15.38 5.43
C SER A 147 2.33 13.91 5.09
N ARG A 148 3.25 13.02 5.51
CA ARG A 148 3.14 11.56 5.38
C ARG A 148 2.56 10.88 6.61
N GLN A 149 2.20 11.64 7.64
CA GLN A 149 1.71 11.12 8.92
C GLN A 149 2.66 10.07 9.56
N ILE A 150 3.96 10.25 9.35
CA ILE A 150 5.01 9.44 10.01
C ILE A 150 5.64 10.25 11.15
N VAL A 151 6.49 9.58 11.95
CA VAL A 151 7.13 10.20 13.12
C VAL A 151 7.92 11.45 12.72
N GLN A 152 7.52 12.61 13.25
CA GLN A 152 8.09 13.93 12.94
C GLN A 152 9.36 14.23 13.76
N ASN A 153 10.40 13.41 13.60
CA ASN A 153 11.64 13.52 14.38
C ASN A 153 12.76 14.31 13.67
N GLY A 154 12.59 14.70 12.40
CA GLY A 154 13.63 15.39 11.61
C GLY A 154 14.78 14.47 11.16
N ILE A 155 14.61 13.16 11.29
CA ILE A 155 15.61 12.17 10.92
C ILE A 155 15.22 11.56 9.57
N MET A 156 16.15 11.55 8.62
CA MET A 156 16.05 10.76 7.40
C MET A 156 16.36 9.29 7.70
N GLY A 157 15.47 8.63 8.46
CA GLY A 157 15.54 7.21 8.80
C GLY A 157 14.87 6.33 7.74
N LEU A 158 14.85 5.01 7.96
CA LEU A 158 14.31 4.06 6.98
C LEU A 158 12.84 4.34 6.60
N ASP A 159 11.98 4.70 7.56
CA ASP A 159 10.58 5.05 7.27
C ASP A 159 10.47 6.32 6.43
N THR A 160 11.33 7.32 6.71
CA THR A 160 11.35 8.57 5.95
C THR A 160 11.92 8.35 4.56
N TRP A 161 12.98 7.53 4.40
CA TRP A 161 13.50 7.13 3.10
C TRP A 161 12.46 6.39 2.28
N ALA A 162 11.77 5.39 2.86
CA ALA A 162 10.73 4.64 2.17
C ALA A 162 9.61 5.55 1.65
N ALA A 163 9.15 6.48 2.49
CA ALA A 163 8.16 7.47 2.08
C ALA A 163 8.70 8.44 1.01
N LEU A 164 9.99 8.79 1.06
CA LEU A 164 10.62 9.78 0.19
C LEU A 164 10.94 9.24 -1.21
N VAL A 165 11.43 8.01 -1.33
CA VAL A 165 11.69 7.35 -2.62
C VAL A 165 10.47 6.61 -3.16
N GLY A 166 9.51 6.28 -2.29
CA GLY A 166 8.15 6.05 -2.76
C GLY A 166 7.68 7.31 -3.49
N ASN A 167 7.01 7.15 -4.63
CA ASN A 167 6.43 8.26 -5.40
C ASN A 167 5.32 8.95 -4.57
N GLY A 168 5.67 9.67 -3.51
CA GLY A 168 4.77 10.38 -2.64
C GLY A 168 3.45 9.68 -2.27
N GLY A 169 3.44 8.37 -2.10
CA GLY A 169 2.24 7.57 -1.89
C GLY A 169 2.64 6.17 -1.42
N SER A 170 1.82 5.44 -0.67
CA SER A 170 0.65 4.78 -1.25
C SER A 170 0.97 4.40 -2.71
N ALA A 171 1.25 3.11 -2.94
CA ALA A 171 1.62 2.43 -4.19
C ALA A 171 0.90 2.98 -5.45
N PRO A 172 1.38 2.68 -6.68
CA PRO A 172 1.01 3.42 -7.89
C PRO A 172 -0.52 3.60 -7.99
N GLY A 173 -0.97 4.85 -7.94
CA GLY A 173 -2.39 5.22 -7.83
C GLY A 173 -2.83 5.76 -6.46
N GLY A 174 -1.94 5.83 -5.46
CA GLY A 174 -2.28 6.27 -4.11
C GLY A 174 -2.85 5.15 -3.24
N ILE A 175 -2.38 3.90 -3.40
CA ILE A 175 -2.92 2.69 -2.75
C ILE A 175 -1.92 2.18 -1.69
N SER A 176 -2.15 2.28 -0.38
CA SER A 176 -1.16 1.75 0.60
C SER A 176 -0.92 0.24 0.47
N PRO A 177 0.17 -0.33 1.04
CA PRO A 177 0.40 -1.78 1.02
C PRO A 177 -0.76 -2.59 1.61
N ALA A 178 -1.43 -2.06 2.63
CA ALA A 178 -2.58 -2.73 3.20
C ALA A 178 -3.78 -2.68 2.23
N ALA A 179 -3.96 -1.58 1.48
CA ALA A 179 -4.98 -1.48 0.44
C ALA A 179 -4.67 -2.45 -0.69
N GLN A 180 -3.39 -2.53 -1.07
CA GLN A 180 -2.93 -3.47 -2.07
C GLN A 180 -3.21 -4.91 -1.65
N ALA A 181 -2.92 -5.30 -0.41
CA ALA A 181 -3.21 -6.64 0.08
C ALA A 181 -4.70 -6.99 0.04
N GLN A 182 -5.59 -6.05 0.38
CA GLN A 182 -7.04 -6.25 0.25
C GLN A 182 -7.48 -6.35 -1.22
N MET A 183 -6.87 -5.55 -2.10
CA MET A 183 -7.14 -5.59 -3.54
C MET A 183 -6.66 -6.89 -4.17
N ASP A 184 -5.49 -7.41 -3.78
CA ASP A 184 -4.98 -8.70 -4.23
C ASP A 184 -5.90 -9.84 -3.75
N ALA A 185 -6.36 -9.79 -2.49
CA ALA A 185 -7.32 -10.77 -1.96
C ALA A 185 -8.64 -10.75 -2.74
N MET A 186 -9.17 -9.54 -3.00
CA MET A 186 -10.39 -9.34 -3.79
C MET A 186 -10.24 -9.87 -5.22
N TYR A 187 -9.17 -9.50 -5.92
CA TYR A 187 -8.87 -9.96 -7.26
C TYR A 187 -8.78 -11.49 -7.34
N ASN A 188 -7.98 -12.10 -6.45
CA ASN A 188 -7.78 -13.54 -6.42
C ASN A 188 -9.09 -14.29 -6.15
N HIS A 189 -9.90 -13.80 -5.22
CA HIS A 189 -11.18 -14.39 -4.89
C HIS A 189 -12.19 -14.27 -6.05
N ALA A 190 -12.37 -13.07 -6.60
CA ALA A 190 -13.31 -12.83 -7.69
C ALA A 190 -12.95 -13.63 -8.95
N ARG A 191 -11.65 -13.67 -9.31
CA ARG A 191 -11.14 -14.45 -10.43
C ARG A 191 -11.39 -15.95 -10.24
N ALA A 192 -11.08 -16.50 -9.05
CA ALA A 192 -11.30 -17.91 -8.76
C ALA A 192 -12.78 -18.34 -8.90
N HIS A 193 -13.72 -17.44 -8.60
CA HIS A 193 -15.16 -17.70 -8.67
C HIS A 193 -15.80 -17.29 -10.00
N SER A 194 -15.03 -16.76 -10.95
CA SER A 194 -15.53 -16.30 -12.25
C SER A 194 -14.90 -17.03 -13.44
N LEU A 195 -13.72 -17.63 -13.27
CA LEU A 195 -13.04 -18.36 -14.34
C LEU A 195 -13.83 -19.60 -14.77
N GLY A 196 -14.05 -19.72 -16.08
CA GLY A 196 -14.82 -20.81 -16.68
C GLY A 196 -16.34 -20.64 -16.60
N TYR A 197 -16.82 -19.56 -15.99
CA TYR A 197 -18.24 -19.23 -15.89
C TYR A 197 -18.59 -18.04 -16.79
N ALA A 198 -19.81 -18.05 -17.33
CA ALA A 198 -20.41 -16.92 -18.01
C ALA A 198 -21.21 -16.06 -17.00
N PRO A 199 -21.27 -14.73 -17.17
CA PRO A 199 -22.08 -13.88 -16.31
C PRO A 199 -23.56 -14.30 -16.33
N ASP A 200 -24.15 -14.47 -15.14
CA ASP A 200 -25.52 -14.97 -14.94
C ASP A 200 -26.55 -13.85 -14.67
N GLY A 201 -26.12 -12.59 -14.75
CA GLY A 201 -26.94 -11.41 -14.48
C GLY A 201 -27.12 -11.07 -13.00
N ARG A 202 -26.46 -11.79 -12.08
CA ARG A 202 -26.52 -11.53 -10.62
C ARG A 202 -25.28 -10.82 -10.10
N CYS A 203 -24.74 -9.89 -10.89
CA CYS A 203 -23.45 -9.22 -10.63
C CYS A 203 -23.33 -8.64 -9.20
N TYR A 204 -24.39 -7.98 -8.72
CA TYR A 204 -24.41 -7.43 -7.37
C TYR A 204 -24.29 -8.50 -6.29
N TYR A 205 -25.05 -9.59 -6.41
CA TYR A 205 -24.96 -10.72 -5.49
C TYR A 205 -23.55 -11.32 -5.44
N HIS A 206 -22.91 -11.50 -6.60
CA HIS A 206 -21.56 -12.06 -6.67
C HIS A 206 -20.54 -11.14 -6.02
N VAL A 207 -20.52 -9.86 -6.38
CA VAL A 207 -19.55 -8.89 -5.83
C VAL A 207 -19.77 -8.65 -4.33
N ALA A 208 -21.02 -8.58 -3.86
CA ALA A 208 -21.32 -8.49 -2.43
C ALA A 208 -20.72 -9.68 -1.66
N ASN A 209 -20.88 -10.91 -2.17
CA ASN A 209 -20.28 -12.09 -1.56
C ASN A 209 -18.74 -12.07 -1.60
N TYR A 210 -18.14 -11.51 -2.66
CA TYR A 210 -16.69 -11.36 -2.72
C TYR A 210 -16.19 -10.40 -1.64
N ILE A 211 -16.88 -9.27 -1.43
CA ILE A 211 -16.58 -8.31 -0.37
C ILE A 211 -16.72 -8.96 1.00
N ASP A 212 -17.81 -9.69 1.24
CA ASP A 212 -18.03 -10.43 2.49
C ASP A 212 -16.96 -11.49 2.74
N ALA A 213 -16.49 -12.17 1.70
CA ALA A 213 -15.49 -13.23 1.84
C ALA A 213 -14.10 -12.68 2.20
N VAL A 214 -13.72 -11.51 1.67
CA VAL A 214 -12.35 -10.97 1.82
C VAL A 214 -12.23 -9.82 2.82
N GLY A 215 -13.34 -9.24 3.26
CA GLY A 215 -13.37 -8.12 4.19
C GLY A 215 -12.82 -6.81 3.61
N TYR A 216 -13.27 -6.45 2.41
CA TYR A 216 -12.76 -5.28 1.68
C TYR A 216 -13.16 -3.96 2.36
N GLY A 217 -12.21 -3.03 2.53
CA GLY A 217 -12.50 -1.74 3.17
C GLY A 217 -12.79 -1.84 4.68
N TYR A 218 -12.23 -2.84 5.38
CA TYR A 218 -12.57 -3.13 6.79
C TYR A 218 -14.04 -3.51 7.04
N ILE A 219 -14.82 -3.77 5.99
CA ILE A 219 -16.08 -4.48 6.16
C ILE A 219 -15.73 -5.84 6.76
N SER A 220 -16.31 -6.17 7.92
CA SER A 220 -16.04 -7.46 8.56
C SER A 220 -16.48 -8.60 7.64
N VAL A 221 -15.84 -9.76 7.74
CA VAL A 221 -16.28 -10.95 7.01
C VAL A 221 -17.73 -11.26 7.39
N ASN A 222 -18.61 -11.46 6.41
CA ASN A 222 -20.08 -11.55 6.55
C ASN A 222 -20.76 -10.28 7.09
N GLY A 223 -20.08 -9.13 7.04
CA GLY A 223 -20.53 -7.84 7.57
C GLY A 223 -21.11 -6.89 6.52
N PHE A 224 -21.07 -7.22 5.23
CA PHE A 224 -21.50 -6.34 4.14
C PHE A 224 -22.96 -5.92 4.29
N ASN A 225 -23.84 -6.89 4.60
CA ASN A 225 -25.27 -6.64 4.85
C ASN A 225 -25.57 -5.83 6.12
N ALA A 226 -24.58 -5.65 7.00
CA ALA A 226 -24.68 -4.76 8.16
C ALA A 226 -24.04 -3.38 7.90
N ALA A 227 -23.20 -3.27 6.87
CA ALA A 227 -22.37 -2.09 6.58
C ALA A 227 -23.06 -1.06 5.68
N ILE A 228 -24.08 -1.48 4.93
CA ILE A 228 -24.83 -0.65 3.97
C ILE A 228 -26.29 -0.52 4.42
N ASP A 229 -26.99 0.50 3.97
CA ASP A 229 -28.41 0.68 4.30
C ASP A 229 -29.29 -0.29 3.49
N PRO A 230 -30.25 -1.02 4.11
CA PRO A 230 -31.17 -1.98 3.47
C PRO A 230 -31.83 -1.47 2.17
N GLY A 231 -32.03 -0.17 2.03
CA GLY A 231 -32.57 0.47 0.82
C GLY A 231 -31.64 0.46 -0.40
N TYR A 232 -30.37 0.06 -0.25
CA TYR A 232 -29.34 0.14 -1.30
C TYR A 232 -28.75 -1.22 -1.74
N TYR A 233 -29.35 -2.34 -1.32
CA TYR A 233 -28.83 -3.70 -1.57
C TYR A 233 -29.42 -4.41 -2.79
N ALA A 234 -30.27 -3.77 -3.58
CA ALA A 234 -30.93 -4.47 -4.69
C ALA A 234 -30.15 -4.37 -6.01
N GLU A 235 -29.37 -3.29 -6.21
CA GLU A 235 -28.76 -2.98 -7.51
C GLU A 235 -27.35 -2.39 -7.40
N ALA A 236 -26.53 -2.64 -8.42
CA ALA A 236 -25.20 -2.06 -8.56
C ALA A 236 -25.20 -0.52 -8.50
N ARG A 237 -26.16 0.13 -9.18
CA ARG A 237 -26.32 1.59 -9.15
C ARG A 237 -26.55 2.11 -7.73
N GLN A 238 -27.42 1.45 -6.96
CA GLN A 238 -27.73 1.85 -5.59
C GLN A 238 -26.48 1.79 -4.70
N PHE A 239 -25.66 0.76 -4.85
CA PHE A 239 -24.39 0.66 -4.13
C PHE A 239 -23.46 1.85 -4.39
N ALA A 240 -23.29 2.26 -5.65
CA ALA A 240 -22.52 3.45 -5.96
C ALA A 240 -23.17 4.73 -5.41
N GLU A 241 -24.50 4.86 -5.46
CA GLU A 241 -25.22 6.00 -4.87
C GLU A 241 -24.97 6.09 -3.36
N TYR A 242 -25.02 4.97 -2.65
CA TYR A 242 -24.69 4.93 -1.23
C TYR A 242 -23.25 5.37 -0.98
N LEU A 243 -22.26 4.78 -1.66
CA LEU A 243 -20.85 5.10 -1.43
C LEU A 243 -20.49 6.56 -1.76
N ASN A 244 -21.16 7.15 -2.74
CA ASN A 244 -20.93 8.53 -3.19
C ASN A 244 -21.54 9.61 -2.30
N GLN A 245 -22.31 9.25 -1.27
CA GLN A 245 -22.98 10.20 -0.38
C GLN A 245 -22.30 10.24 0.99
N ASN A 246 -22.35 11.41 1.66
CA ASN A 246 -22.12 11.56 3.10
C ASN A 246 -20.84 10.89 3.67
N GLY A 247 -19.76 10.81 2.89
CA GLY A 247 -18.52 10.14 3.30
C GLY A 247 -18.67 8.63 3.53
N ASN A 248 -19.70 7.99 2.98
CA ASN A 248 -20.01 6.58 3.22
C ASN A 248 -18.88 5.65 2.78
N ALA A 249 -18.24 5.94 1.63
CA ALA A 249 -17.04 5.22 1.21
C ALA A 249 -15.94 5.26 2.28
N GLU A 250 -15.62 6.45 2.81
CA GLU A 250 -14.58 6.61 3.83
C GLU A 250 -14.92 5.88 5.14
N ARG A 251 -16.20 5.92 5.55
CA ARG A 251 -16.69 5.15 6.72
C ARG A 251 -16.55 3.64 6.53
N LEU A 252 -16.61 3.18 5.29
CA LEU A 252 -16.35 1.80 4.88
C LEU A 252 -14.91 1.58 4.44
N GLY A 253 -13.96 2.39 4.93
CA GLY A 253 -12.53 2.20 4.68
C GLY A 253 -12.16 2.24 3.19
N MET A 254 -12.97 2.88 2.35
CA MET A 254 -12.79 2.97 0.91
C MET A 254 -12.70 4.43 0.45
N ARG A 255 -12.11 4.63 -0.72
CA ARG A 255 -12.11 5.91 -1.44
C ARG A 255 -12.48 5.69 -2.89
N ARG A 256 -13.11 6.70 -3.47
CA ARG A 256 -13.40 6.74 -4.91
C ARG A 256 -12.19 7.27 -5.68
N LEU A 257 -11.87 6.62 -6.80
CA LEU A 257 -10.91 7.11 -7.78
C LEU A 257 -11.61 8.04 -8.78
N ASN A 258 -10.92 9.09 -9.20
CA ASN A 258 -11.39 10.00 -10.23
C ASN A 258 -11.02 9.44 -11.62
N LEU A 259 -11.69 8.36 -12.00
CA LEU A 259 -11.52 7.65 -13.26
C LEU A 259 -12.89 7.50 -13.92
N ASP A 260 -12.96 7.78 -15.21
CA ASP A 260 -14.16 7.64 -16.04
C ASP A 260 -14.04 6.46 -17.03
N ASN A 261 -12.92 5.74 -17.02
CA ASN A 261 -12.69 4.56 -17.81
C ASN A 261 -12.50 3.32 -16.91
N PRO A 262 -13.37 2.30 -16.96
CA PRO A 262 -13.25 1.11 -16.14
C PRO A 262 -11.97 0.31 -16.44
N TYR A 263 -11.39 0.46 -17.64
CA TYR A 263 -10.15 -0.22 -18.04
C TYR A 263 -8.90 0.41 -17.41
N GLU A 264 -9.02 1.58 -16.81
CA GLU A 264 -7.95 2.23 -16.03
C GLU A 264 -8.01 1.84 -14.54
N ALA A 265 -9.04 1.11 -14.13
CA ALA A 265 -9.19 0.67 -12.75
C ALA A 265 -8.07 -0.34 -12.38
N PRO A 266 -7.39 -0.15 -11.24
CA PRO A 266 -6.39 -1.09 -10.76
C PRO A 266 -7.02 -2.45 -10.43
N ALA A 267 -6.24 -3.53 -10.55
CA ALA A 267 -6.70 -4.89 -10.23
C ALA A 267 -7.21 -4.95 -8.78
N GLY A 268 -8.37 -5.57 -8.56
CA GLY A 268 -9.01 -5.65 -7.26
C GLY A 268 -9.85 -4.44 -6.87
N ALA A 269 -9.95 -3.41 -7.72
CA ALA A 269 -10.90 -2.31 -7.52
C ALA A 269 -12.34 -2.75 -7.79
N ILE A 270 -13.29 -2.19 -7.04
CA ILE A 270 -14.72 -2.33 -7.31
C ILE A 270 -15.10 -1.28 -8.36
N VAL A 271 -15.61 -1.74 -9.49
CA VAL A 271 -16.06 -0.88 -10.60
C VAL A 271 -17.57 -0.96 -10.71
N VAL A 272 -18.22 0.20 -10.72
CA VAL A 272 -19.66 0.32 -10.91
C VAL A 272 -19.95 1.21 -12.09
N VAL A 273 -20.76 0.72 -13.03
CA VAL A 273 -21.21 1.45 -14.21
C VAL A 273 -22.74 1.52 -14.25
N ARG A 274 -23.28 2.56 -14.90
CA ARG A 274 -24.73 2.73 -15.05
C ARG A 274 -25.29 1.77 -16.09
N ALA A 275 -26.61 1.59 -16.07
CA ALA A 275 -27.30 0.83 -17.10
C ALA A 275 -27.13 1.47 -18.49
N GLY A 276 -27.04 0.63 -19.52
CA GLY A 276 -26.80 1.05 -20.90
C GLY A 276 -25.33 1.33 -21.22
N THR A 277 -24.42 1.04 -20.28
CA THR A 277 -22.97 1.02 -20.56
C THR A 277 -22.67 -0.13 -21.54
N PRO A 278 -21.76 0.04 -22.51
CA PRO A 278 -21.34 -1.04 -23.40
C PRO A 278 -20.94 -2.29 -22.63
N GLY A 279 -21.44 -3.46 -23.06
CA GLY A 279 -21.23 -4.73 -22.37
C GLY A 279 -22.21 -5.03 -21.22
N THR A 280 -23.12 -4.10 -20.87
CA THR A 280 -24.18 -4.34 -19.88
C THR A 280 -25.50 -4.71 -20.56
N ALA A 281 -26.14 -5.79 -20.09
CA ALA A 281 -27.41 -6.28 -20.67
C ALA A 281 -28.66 -5.76 -19.92
N HIS A 282 -28.50 -5.26 -18.68
CA HIS A 282 -29.63 -4.90 -17.81
C HIS A 282 -30.00 -3.40 -17.93
N PRO A 283 -31.28 -3.06 -18.21
CA PRO A 283 -31.67 -1.68 -18.57
C PRO A 283 -31.75 -0.68 -17.41
N THR A 284 -31.79 -1.12 -16.15
CA THR A 284 -31.98 -0.24 -14.98
C THR A 284 -30.96 -0.39 -13.86
N ALA A 285 -30.51 -1.62 -13.56
CA ALA A 285 -29.67 -1.91 -12.39
C ALA A 285 -28.22 -1.40 -12.45
N GLY A 286 -27.70 -1.14 -13.66
CA GLY A 286 -26.26 -0.95 -13.88
C GLY A 286 -25.50 -2.27 -13.80
N ASP A 287 -24.18 -2.18 -13.72
CA ASP A 287 -23.32 -3.35 -13.53
C ASP A 287 -22.21 -3.06 -12.51
N ILE A 288 -21.81 -4.09 -11.77
CA ILE A 288 -20.74 -4.05 -10.78
C ILE A 288 -19.80 -5.22 -11.01
N ALA A 289 -18.50 -4.96 -11.00
CA ALA A 289 -17.50 -6.00 -11.18
C ALA A 289 -16.19 -5.66 -10.47
N ILE A 290 -15.38 -6.68 -10.24
CA ILE A 290 -13.99 -6.51 -9.78
C ILE A 290 -13.08 -6.39 -10.99
N ALA A 291 -12.25 -5.34 -11.04
CA ALA A 291 -11.29 -5.13 -12.11
C ALA A 291 -10.13 -6.15 -12.03
N GLY A 292 -9.72 -6.68 -13.18
CA GLY A 292 -8.55 -7.57 -13.30
C GLY A 292 -7.22 -6.88 -13.57
N GLY A 293 -7.24 -5.58 -13.93
CA GLY A 293 -6.05 -4.81 -14.31
C GLY A 293 -5.45 -5.17 -15.68
N ASN A 294 -6.03 -6.14 -16.37
CA ASN A 294 -5.64 -6.65 -17.69
C ASN A 294 -6.77 -6.49 -18.73
N GLY A 295 -7.77 -5.66 -18.43
CA GLY A 295 -8.98 -5.48 -19.24
C GLY A 295 -10.06 -6.54 -19.04
N GLU A 296 -9.88 -7.47 -18.09
CA GLU A 296 -10.91 -8.40 -17.63
C GLU A 296 -11.65 -7.84 -16.40
N PHE A 297 -12.89 -8.28 -16.24
CA PHE A 297 -13.74 -7.96 -15.09
C PHE A 297 -14.46 -9.20 -14.60
N TYR A 298 -14.72 -9.29 -13.29
CA TYR A 298 -15.25 -10.49 -12.64
C TYR A 298 -16.48 -10.18 -11.79
N ASN A 299 -17.61 -10.83 -12.08
CA ASN A 299 -18.87 -10.66 -11.35
C ASN A 299 -19.78 -11.91 -11.37
N GLY A 300 -19.19 -13.10 -11.21
CA GLY A 300 -19.87 -14.40 -11.36
C GLY A 300 -19.61 -15.06 -12.72
N GLY A 301 -18.91 -14.35 -13.59
CA GLY A 301 -18.30 -14.82 -14.82
C GLY A 301 -17.25 -13.81 -15.28
N MET A 302 -16.34 -14.25 -16.14
CA MET A 302 -15.37 -13.34 -16.76
C MET A 302 -16.07 -12.52 -17.85
N MET A 303 -15.89 -11.20 -17.83
CA MET A 303 -16.57 -10.29 -18.76
C MET A 303 -15.70 -9.08 -19.14
N GLY A 304 -16.25 -8.25 -20.04
CA GLY A 304 -15.67 -6.96 -20.41
C GLY A 304 -16.72 -5.99 -20.95
N TYR A 305 -16.39 -4.70 -20.93
CA TYR A 305 -17.25 -3.60 -21.38
C TYR A 305 -17.06 -3.22 -22.86
N GLY A 306 -16.69 -4.19 -23.70
CA GLY A 306 -16.50 -3.98 -25.14
C GLY A 306 -15.27 -3.17 -25.56
N GLY A 307 -14.34 -2.90 -24.63
CA GLY A 307 -13.04 -2.27 -24.90
C GLY A 307 -12.93 -0.84 -24.36
N SER A 308 -11.70 -0.41 -24.07
CA SER A 308 -11.41 0.91 -23.48
C SER A 308 -11.83 2.08 -24.35
N GLY A 309 -11.84 1.91 -25.68
CA GLY A 309 -12.26 2.94 -26.64
C GLY A 309 -13.74 3.35 -26.53
N ASN A 310 -14.58 2.57 -25.85
CA ASN A 310 -15.98 2.93 -25.59
C ASN A 310 -16.13 4.01 -24.49
N PHE A 311 -15.07 4.28 -23.74
CA PHE A 311 -15.05 5.16 -22.56
C PHE A 311 -14.16 6.37 -22.83
N TYR A 312 -14.71 7.35 -23.54
CA TYR A 312 -14.02 8.62 -23.79
C TYR A 312 -13.97 9.49 -22.53
N PRO A 313 -12.96 10.36 -22.37
CA PRO A 313 -12.89 11.27 -21.23
C PRO A 313 -14.14 12.13 -21.07
N GLY A 314 -14.66 12.23 -19.84
CA GLY A 314 -15.88 12.96 -19.50
C GLY A 314 -17.18 12.19 -19.77
N ASN A 315 -17.12 10.90 -20.12
CA ASN A 315 -18.32 10.07 -20.21
C ASN A 315 -19.02 9.94 -18.85
N ASN A 316 -20.30 9.56 -18.87
CA ASN A 316 -21.11 9.36 -17.67
C ASN A 316 -21.44 7.88 -17.41
N TYR A 317 -20.68 6.95 -17.97
CA TYR A 317 -20.91 5.51 -17.77
C TYR A 317 -20.46 5.05 -16.39
N VAL A 318 -19.30 5.48 -15.92
CA VAL A 318 -18.73 5.08 -14.63
C VAL A 318 -19.41 5.83 -13.48
N LEU A 319 -20.12 5.09 -12.62
CA LEU A 319 -20.73 5.62 -11.41
C LEU A 319 -19.72 5.69 -10.25
N GLY A 320 -18.74 4.80 -10.24
CA GLY A 320 -17.61 4.88 -9.33
C GLY A 320 -16.62 3.73 -9.49
N ILE A 321 -15.36 4.03 -9.20
CA ILE A 321 -14.29 3.05 -9.05
C ILE A 321 -13.78 3.22 -7.62
N TYR A 322 -13.85 2.17 -6.81
CA TYR A 322 -13.57 2.23 -5.38
C TYR A 322 -12.42 1.28 -5.03
N ILE A 323 -11.55 1.77 -4.16
CA ILE A 323 -10.44 1.01 -3.58
C ILE A 323 -10.38 1.26 -2.07
N PRO A 324 -9.63 0.47 -1.28
CA PRO A 324 -9.45 0.76 0.13
C PRO A 324 -8.67 2.07 0.34
N ASN A 325 -9.05 2.84 1.36
CA ASN A 325 -8.52 4.18 1.72
C ASN A 325 -7.47 4.14 2.84
N ILE A 326 -6.77 3.02 2.97
CA ILE A 326 -5.75 2.80 4.00
C ILE A 326 -4.42 3.40 3.61
#